data_AF-A0A535A1P1-F1
#
_entry.id   AF-A0A535A1P1-F1
#
_cell.length_a   1.000
_cell.length_b   1.000
_cell.length_c   1.000
_cell.angle_alpha   90.00
_cell.angle_beta   90.00
_cell.angle_gamma   90.00
#
_symmetry.space_group_name_H-M   'P 1'
#
loop_
_entity.id
_entity.type
_entity.pdbx_description
1 polymer ?
#
loop_
_entity_poly.entity_id
_entity_poly.type
_entity_poly.pdbx_seq_one_letter_code
_entity_poly.pdbx_strand_id
1 'polypeptide(L)'
;MDILDRLRPRWRRSDPEVRAAAVREMGVRDQARLETIARSDPDARVRRIAIKKLEDPERLDGLAQGETNEDLRAFATERAREIRAAVASSD
;
A
#
# COMPACT_ATOMS: atom_id res chain seq x y z
N MET A 1 -11.08 23.31 7.58
CA MET A 1 -9.81 22.56 7.77
C MET A 1 -9.37 22.75 9.21
N ASP A 2 -9.25 21.65 9.94
CA ASP A 2 -8.82 21.63 11.35
C ASP A 2 -7.31 21.92 11.44
N ILE A 3 -6.91 22.79 12.36
CA ILE A 3 -5.50 23.14 12.60
C ILE A 3 -4.70 21.91 13.05
N LEU A 4 -5.34 20.98 13.78
CA LEU A 4 -4.73 19.71 14.19
C LEU A 4 -4.49 18.78 12.98
N ASP A 5 -5.30 18.96 11.93
CA ASP A 5 -5.05 18.59 10.55
C ASP A 5 -3.56 18.65 10.20
N ARG A 6 -3.07 19.89 10.29
CA ARG A 6 -1.76 20.36 9.81
C ARG A 6 -0.55 19.75 10.52
N LEU A 7 -0.75 19.12 11.66
CA LEU A 7 0.34 18.55 12.45
C LEU A 7 0.55 17.06 12.19
N ARG A 8 -0.41 16.38 11.56
CA ARG A 8 -0.27 14.95 11.25
C ARG A 8 0.75 14.72 10.13
N PRO A 9 1.43 13.57 10.10
CA PRO A 9 2.16 13.13 8.91
C PRO A 9 1.24 13.13 7.67
N ARG A 10 1.78 13.43 6.47
CA ARG A 10 0.99 13.56 5.23
C ARG A 10 0.13 12.32 4.92
N TRP A 11 0.62 11.13 5.23
CA TRP A 11 -0.09 9.86 5.04
C TRP A 11 -1.18 9.56 6.08
N ARG A 12 -1.39 10.42 7.09
CA ARG A 12 -2.48 10.31 8.09
C ARG A 12 -3.48 11.46 7.99
N ARG A 13 -3.42 12.22 6.90
CA ARG A 13 -4.30 13.38 6.68
C ARG A 13 -5.71 12.95 6.34
N SER A 14 -6.67 13.81 6.67
CA SER A 14 -8.08 13.57 6.36
C SER A 14 -8.31 13.50 4.85
N ASP A 15 -7.58 14.31 4.07
CA ASP A 15 -7.68 14.33 2.61
C ASP A 15 -6.98 13.10 1.97
N PRO A 16 -7.72 12.21 1.27
CA PRO A 16 -7.13 11.05 0.61
C PRO A 16 -6.13 11.40 -0.50
N GLU A 17 -6.25 12.56 -1.15
CA GLU A 17 -5.29 12.98 -2.19
C GLU A 17 -3.93 13.30 -1.57
N VAL A 18 -3.92 13.96 -0.41
CA VAL A 18 -2.68 14.23 0.34
C VAL A 18 -2.04 12.93 0.82
N ARG A 19 -2.85 11.97 1.30
CA ARG A 19 -2.34 10.64 1.67
C ARG A 19 -1.77 9.90 0.46
N ALA A 20 -2.49 9.87 -0.66
CA ALA A 20 -2.05 9.24 -1.89
C ALA A 20 -0.72 9.83 -2.39
N ALA A 21 -0.58 11.16 -2.38
CA ALA A 21 0.68 11.83 -2.73
C ALA A 21 1.83 11.39 -1.80
N ALA A 22 1.59 11.36 -0.49
CA ALA A 22 2.58 10.91 0.48
C ALA A 22 3.01 9.45 0.26
N VAL A 23 2.08 8.55 -0.06
CA VAL A 23 2.38 7.14 -0.32
C VAL A 23 3.21 6.98 -1.61
N ARG A 24 2.95 7.80 -2.64
CA ARG A 24 3.77 7.77 -3.88
C ARG A 24 5.23 8.09 -3.61
N GLU A 25 5.50 9.03 -2.71
CA GLU A 25 6.84 9.48 -2.30
C GLU A 25 7.60 8.45 -1.42
N MET A 26 6.92 7.46 -0.84
CA MET A 26 7.55 6.44 0.01
C MET A 26 8.49 5.52 -0.79
N GLY A 27 9.53 5.00 -0.15
CA GLY A 27 10.55 4.15 -0.78
C GLY A 27 10.73 2.79 -0.11
N VAL A 28 11.82 2.11 -0.47
CA VAL A 28 12.21 0.79 0.07
C VAL A 28 12.34 0.74 1.60
N ARG A 29 12.60 1.89 2.24
CA ARG A 29 12.73 2.00 3.70
C ARG A 29 11.38 2.10 4.42
N ASP A 30 10.28 2.28 3.68
CA ASP A 30 8.94 2.53 4.24
C ASP A 30 8.03 1.29 4.22
N GLN A 31 8.56 0.09 3.93
CA GLN A 31 7.76 -1.12 3.70
C GLN A 31 6.75 -1.43 4.83
N ALA A 32 7.13 -1.26 6.10
CA ALA A 32 6.21 -1.47 7.23
C ALA A 32 5.06 -0.44 7.27
N ARG A 33 5.35 0.81 6.85
CA ARG A 33 4.35 1.87 6.76
C ARG A 33 3.43 1.65 5.56
N LEU A 34 4.00 1.28 4.42
CA LEU A 34 3.25 0.89 3.22
C LEU A 34 2.30 -0.26 3.53
N GLU A 35 2.74 -1.28 4.28
CA GLU A 35 1.87 -2.39 4.68
C GLU A 35 0.70 -1.91 5.55
N THR A 36 0.98 -1.07 6.55
CA THR A 36 -0.06 -0.50 7.42
C THR A 36 -1.11 0.25 6.61
N ILE A 37 -0.68 1.07 5.65
CA ILE A 37 -1.55 1.85 4.77
C ILE A 37 -2.34 0.93 3.84
N ALA A 38 -1.67 -0.04 3.21
CA ALA A 38 -2.29 -1.04 2.33
C ALA A 38 -3.38 -1.85 3.05
N ARG A 39 -3.22 -2.10 4.36
CA ARG A 39 -4.18 -2.87 5.15
C ARG A 39 -5.40 -2.07 5.58
N SER A 40 -5.26 -0.76 5.82
CA SER A 40 -6.22 -0.02 6.65
C SER A 40 -6.62 1.37 6.16
N ASP A 41 -6.03 1.89 5.07
CA ASP A 41 -6.49 3.19 4.57
C ASP A 41 -7.95 3.11 4.12
N PRO A 42 -8.82 4.05 4.55
CA PRO A 42 -10.23 4.01 4.17
C PRO A 42 -10.44 4.20 2.66
N ASP A 43 -9.53 4.87 1.96
CA ASP A 43 -9.63 5.06 0.51
C ASP A 43 -8.91 3.92 -0.24
N ALA A 44 -9.67 3.16 -1.03
CA ALA A 44 -9.17 2.04 -1.83
C ALA A 44 -8.06 2.45 -2.82
N ARG A 45 -8.06 3.69 -3.32
CA ARG A 45 -7.00 4.19 -4.21
C ARG A 45 -5.68 4.36 -3.46
N VAL A 46 -5.74 4.81 -2.20
CA VAL A 46 -4.54 4.90 -1.36
C VAL A 46 -4.01 3.51 -1.04
N ARG A 47 -4.90 2.56 -0.68
CA ARG A 47 -4.51 1.14 -0.48
C ARG A 47 -3.84 0.56 -1.73
N ARG A 48 -4.41 0.77 -2.92
CA ARG A 48 -3.84 0.31 -4.20
C ARG A 48 -2.42 0.81 -4.43
N ILE A 49 -2.16 2.10 -4.18
CA ILE A 49 -0.81 2.67 -4.35
C ILE A 49 0.16 2.02 -3.37
N ALA A 50 -0.26 1.80 -2.13
CA ALA A 50 0.57 1.14 -1.12
C ALA A 50 0.87 -0.32 -1.49
N ILE A 51 -0.13 -1.10 -1.90
CA ILE A 51 0.01 -2.48 -2.40
C ILE A 51 1.02 -2.54 -3.54
N LYS A 52 0.93 -1.63 -4.51
CA LYS A 52 1.85 -1.59 -5.67
C LYS A 52 3.32 -1.42 -5.26
N LYS A 53 3.58 -0.74 -4.15
CA LYS A 53 4.93 -0.40 -3.68
C LYS A 53 5.51 -1.41 -2.68
N LEU A 54 4.73 -2.42 -2.29
CA LEU A 54 5.26 -3.51 -1.48
C LEU A 54 6.16 -4.41 -2.31
N GLU A 55 7.21 -4.91 -1.66
CA GLU A 55 8.27 -5.71 -2.29
C GLU A 55 8.36 -7.13 -1.69
N ASP A 56 7.53 -7.43 -0.70
CA ASP A 56 7.49 -8.74 -0.03
C ASP A 56 6.20 -9.49 -0.47
N PRO A 57 6.34 -10.61 -1.19
CA PRO A 57 5.19 -11.38 -1.69
C PRO A 57 4.37 -12.03 -0.56
N GLU A 58 4.97 -12.37 0.59
CA GLU A 58 4.26 -12.98 1.71
C GLU A 58 3.38 -11.95 2.43
N ARG A 59 3.85 -10.71 2.55
CA ARG A 59 3.03 -9.60 3.05
C ARG A 59 1.84 -9.30 2.13
N LEU A 60 2.05 -9.38 0.82
CA LEU A 60 1.00 -9.18 -0.18
C LEU A 60 -0.08 -10.26 -0.12
N ASP A 61 0.31 -11.52 0.07
CA ASP A 61 -0.66 -12.62 0.26
C ASP A 61 -1.46 -12.43 1.55
N GLY A 62 -0.80 -12.04 2.65
CA GLY A 62 -1.47 -11.72 3.91
C GLY A 62 -2.41 -10.52 3.83
N LEU A 63 -2.15 -9.56 2.93
CA LEU A 63 -3.08 -8.47 2.62
C LEU A 63 -4.27 -8.95 1.81
N ALA A 64 -4.04 -9.77 0.78
CA ALA A 64 -5.10 -10.30 -0.08
C ALA A 64 -6.13 -11.11 0.73
N GLN A 65 -5.69 -11.89 1.72
CA GLN A 65 -6.58 -12.67 2.60
C GLN A 65 -7.54 -11.79 3.43
N GLY A 66 -7.12 -10.58 3.79
CA GLY A 66 -7.91 -9.65 4.62
C GLY A 66 -8.62 -8.55 3.83
N GLU A 67 -8.39 -8.42 2.52
CA GLU A 67 -8.93 -7.33 1.71
C GLU A 67 -10.36 -7.65 1.24
N THR A 68 -11.28 -6.75 1.59
CA THR A 68 -12.70 -6.89 1.28
C THR A 68 -13.04 -6.43 -0.13
N ASN A 69 -12.28 -5.47 -0.68
CA ASN A 69 -12.42 -5.05 -2.06
C ASN A 69 -11.81 -6.09 -3.01
N GLU A 70 -12.65 -6.69 -3.86
CA GLU A 70 -12.25 -7.76 -4.77
C GLU A 70 -11.14 -7.36 -5.75
N ASP A 71 -11.21 -6.17 -6.33
CA ASP A 71 -10.18 -5.67 -7.25
C ASP A 71 -8.83 -5.50 -6.56
N LEU A 72 -8.83 -5.06 -5.30
CA LEU A 72 -7.60 -4.91 -4.52
C LEU A 72 -7.04 -6.26 -4.06
N ARG A 73 -7.90 -7.21 -3.72
CA ARG A 73 -7.49 -8.59 -3.38
C ARG A 73 -6.83 -9.27 -4.57
N ALA A 74 -7.44 -9.17 -5.75
CA ALA A 74 -6.86 -9.69 -6.99
C ALA A 74 -5.54 -8.98 -7.32
N PHE A 75 -5.50 -7.65 -7.17
CA PHE A 75 -4.29 -6.86 -7.42
C PHE A 75 -3.13 -7.21 -6.48
N ALA A 76 -3.39 -7.44 -5.19
CA ALA A 76 -2.38 -7.86 -4.23
C ALA A 76 -1.82 -9.26 -4.56
N THR A 77 -2.70 -10.20 -4.92
CA THR A 77 -2.32 -11.56 -5.34
C THR A 77 -1.44 -11.53 -6.58
N GLU A 78 -1.81 -10.72 -7.58
CA GLU A 78 -1.04 -10.60 -8.82
C GLU A 78 0.33 -9.97 -8.55
N ARG A 79 0.38 -8.90 -7.75
CA ARG A 79 1.64 -8.27 -7.37
C ARG A 79 2.60 -9.23 -6.66
N ALA A 80 2.08 -10.11 -5.80
CA ALA A 80 2.90 -11.15 -5.15
C ALA A 80 3.51 -12.12 -6.17
N ARG A 81 2.73 -12.54 -7.18
CA ARG A 81 3.21 -13.40 -8.27
C ARG A 81 4.28 -12.72 -9.12
N GLU A 82 4.08 -11.45 -9.47
CA GLU A 82 5.07 -10.67 -10.24
C GLU A 82 6.43 -10.63 -9.52
N ILE A 83 6.43 -10.40 -8.20
CA ILE A 83 7.67 -10.35 -7.41
C ILE A 83 8.38 -11.71 -7.42
N ARG A 84 7.63 -12.80 -7.19
CA ARG A 84 8.19 -14.17 -7.23
C ARG A 84 8.77 -14.50 -8.60
N ALA A 85 8.08 -14.14 -9.68
CA ALA A 85 8.54 -14.36 -11.04
C ALA A 85 9.82 -13.57 -11.35
N ALA A 86 9.91 -12.33 -10.87
CA ALA A 86 11.10 -11.50 -11.05
C ALA A 86 12.33 -12.09 -10.34
N VAL A 87 12.15 -12.62 -9.12
CA VAL A 87 13.23 -13.30 -8.39
C VAL A 87 13.67 -14.58 -9.12
N ALA A 88 12.72 -15.43 -9.54
CA ALA A 88 13.04 -16.67 -10.25
C ALA A 88 13.71 -16.48 -11.61
N SER A 89 13.49 -15.34 -12.26
CA SER A 89 14.12 -14.99 -13.54
C SER A 89 15.49 -14.32 -13.39
N SER A 90 15.91 -14.02 -12.16
CA SER A 90 17.17 -13.34 -11.85
C SER A 90 18.30 -14.31 -11.45
N ASP A 91 18.01 -15.62 -11.40
CA ASP A 91 18.96 -16.72 -11.18
C ASP A 91 19.35 -17.39 -12.51
#